data_AF-N8VBF1-F1
#
_entry.id   AF-N8VBF1-F1
#
_cell.length_a   1.000
_cell.length_b   1.000
_cell.length_c   1.000
_cell.angle_alpha   90.00
_cell.angle_beta   90.00
_cell.angle_gamma   90.00
#
_symmetry.space_group_name_H-M   'P 1'
#
loop_
_entity.id
_entity.type
_entity.pdbx_description
1 polymer ?
#
loop_
_entity_poly.entity_id
_entity_poly.type
_entity_poly.pdbx_seq_one_letter_code
_entity_poly.pdbx_strand_id
1 'polypeptide(L)'
;MIVNTNLYGDLILLTTPVLVGANESISFKTDIFEASDGTEQRTPLKDKARQTLSFSSLSVRQAVAQQFNVQWGGVRQLWAVPLYQERQFVGDVSSDFIACNTDIYDFRDNSLALLKNATDLQLVEILEVQATGLKLSEVIHFDSAKLYPVRVCFINRDITRNISGIHASMSVDFVVVDEPAIEPDTPVQFLGDDLYFFGLTYSGNAMEAKINQQQNILDNEMGDIYQSSDWNFARYSKQYRAVLKGQQQIRDYKNFLFRRQGRYRPFWLPTYESNLRSKSTGTVTTTLLVEADQYKQLADQRKHIAIKCNGIWTAHTITASALTSVSTVQLTISPALNKAAASIQRISYLGLHRLDADNITLNYQGAGIAEVAVPILELGV
;
A
#
# COMPACT_ATOMS: atom_id res chain seq x y z
N MET A 1 -13.15 -27.96 6.87
CA MET A 1 -13.53 -29.25 6.22
C MET A 1 -12.31 -29.79 5.53
N ILE A 2 -12.03 -31.10 5.57
CA ILE A 2 -10.95 -31.67 4.76
C ILE A 2 -11.47 -31.80 3.33
N VAL A 3 -10.69 -31.31 2.38
CA VAL A 3 -10.97 -31.39 0.94
C VAL A 3 -9.74 -31.97 0.25
N ASN A 4 -9.95 -32.88 -0.68
CA ASN A 4 -8.89 -33.46 -1.48
C ASN A 4 -8.82 -32.71 -2.83
N THR A 5 -7.62 -32.32 -3.21
CA THR A 5 -7.34 -31.60 -4.46
C THR A 5 -6.26 -32.35 -5.22
N ASN A 6 -6.34 -32.38 -6.54
CA ASN A 6 -5.30 -32.97 -7.39
C ASN A 6 -4.00 -32.15 -7.30
N LEU A 7 -4.12 -30.82 -7.16
CA LEU A 7 -2.97 -29.91 -7.13
C LEU A 7 -2.17 -29.96 -5.83
N TYR A 8 -2.85 -30.08 -4.67
CA TYR A 8 -2.22 -29.91 -3.35
C TYR A 8 -2.50 -31.05 -2.37
N GLY A 9 -3.22 -32.09 -2.80
CA GLY A 9 -3.62 -33.20 -1.94
C GLY A 9 -4.66 -32.78 -0.91
N ASP A 10 -4.52 -33.27 0.32
CA ASP A 10 -5.43 -32.99 1.43
C ASP A 10 -5.22 -31.58 1.99
N LEU A 11 -6.25 -30.75 1.90
CA LEU A 11 -6.29 -29.39 2.43
C LEU A 11 -7.41 -29.23 3.45
N ILE A 12 -7.23 -28.31 4.39
CA ILE A 12 -8.31 -27.87 5.29
C ILE A 12 -8.91 -26.58 4.73
N LEU A 13 -10.16 -26.65 4.29
CA LEU A 13 -10.91 -25.48 3.84
C LEU A 13 -11.42 -24.67 5.04
N LEU A 14 -11.08 -23.38 5.03
CA LEU A 14 -11.53 -22.40 6.02
C LEU A 14 -13.00 -21.98 5.74
N THR A 15 -13.93 -22.74 6.31
CA THR A 15 -15.39 -22.54 6.16
C THR A 15 -16.07 -21.92 7.38
N THR A 16 -15.38 -21.89 8.53
CA THR A 16 -15.89 -21.52 9.86
C THR A 16 -14.80 -20.78 10.63
N PRO A 17 -15.08 -19.80 11.51
CA PRO A 17 -16.32 -19.07 11.86
C PRO A 17 -16.46 -17.74 11.10
N VAL A 18 -17.44 -16.91 11.51
CA VAL A 18 -17.61 -15.54 11.01
C VAL A 18 -16.31 -14.75 11.21
N LEU A 19 -15.74 -14.30 10.10
CA LEU A 19 -14.59 -13.41 10.08
C LEU A 19 -15.04 -12.03 10.57
N VAL A 20 -14.41 -11.56 11.64
CA VAL A 20 -14.68 -10.25 12.26
C VAL A 20 -13.71 -9.21 11.70
N GLY A 21 -12.47 -9.62 11.43
CA GLY A 21 -11.45 -8.78 10.81
C GLY A 21 -10.57 -9.61 9.88
N ALA A 22 -10.13 -8.97 8.81
CA ALA A 22 -9.19 -9.52 7.86
C ALA A 22 -8.10 -8.48 7.60
N ASN A 23 -6.85 -8.89 7.77
CA ASN A 23 -5.70 -8.07 7.42
C ASN A 23 -4.82 -8.86 6.44
N GLU A 24 -4.26 -8.16 5.47
CA GLU A 24 -3.28 -8.71 4.55
C GLU A 24 -1.97 -7.96 4.73
N SER A 25 -0.91 -8.67 5.07
CA SER A 25 0.43 -8.10 5.19
C SER A 25 1.30 -8.54 4.02
N ILE A 26 1.86 -7.57 3.31
CA ILE A 26 2.79 -7.78 2.20
C ILE A 26 4.18 -7.38 2.69
N SER A 27 5.09 -8.35 2.74
CA SER A 27 6.42 -8.22 3.32
C SER A 27 7.52 -8.39 2.27
N PHE A 28 8.17 -7.28 1.96
CA PHE A 28 9.41 -7.19 1.20
C PHE A 28 10.62 -7.40 2.13
N LYS A 29 11.83 -7.24 1.58
CA LYS A 29 13.05 -7.17 2.38
C LYS A 29 14.09 -6.37 1.61
N THR A 30 14.54 -5.28 2.20
CA THR A 30 15.51 -4.37 1.60
C THR A 30 16.67 -4.16 2.56
N ASP A 31 17.89 -4.21 2.04
CA ASP A 31 19.09 -3.78 2.78
C ASP A 31 19.40 -2.32 2.48
N ILE A 32 19.79 -1.54 3.49
CA ILE A 32 20.05 -0.10 3.38
C ILE A 32 21.39 0.22 4.00
N PHE A 33 22.27 0.80 3.19
CA PHE A 33 23.54 1.38 3.63
C PHE A 33 23.42 2.90 3.57
N GLU A 34 23.41 3.54 4.74
CA GLU A 34 23.41 5.00 4.86
C GLU A 34 24.85 5.52 4.99
N ALA A 35 25.20 6.51 4.18
CA ALA A 35 26.46 7.24 4.27
C ALA A 35 26.36 8.36 5.32
N SER A 36 27.52 8.87 5.75
CA SER A 36 27.58 9.94 6.76
C SER A 36 26.87 11.22 6.35
N ASP A 37 26.77 11.50 5.04
CA ASP A 37 26.08 12.68 4.51
C ASP A 37 24.56 12.54 4.44
N GLY A 38 24.03 11.37 4.82
CA GLY A 38 22.61 11.03 4.78
C GLY A 38 22.15 10.44 3.44
N THR A 39 23.04 10.23 2.45
CA THR A 39 22.68 9.48 1.24
C THR A 39 22.58 7.98 1.53
N GLU A 40 21.82 7.25 0.73
CA GLU A 40 21.55 5.82 0.97
C GLU A 40 21.70 4.99 -0.30
N GLN A 41 22.35 3.84 -0.17
CA GLN A 41 22.31 2.75 -1.15
C GLN A 41 21.36 1.65 -0.68
N ARG A 42 20.56 1.10 -1.60
CA ARG A 42 19.49 0.15 -1.27
C ARG A 42 19.52 -1.06 -2.19
N THR A 43 19.34 -2.24 -1.63
CA THR A 43 19.35 -3.51 -2.39
C THR A 43 18.17 -4.39 -1.96
N PRO A 44 17.30 -4.85 -2.88
CA PRO A 44 16.25 -5.80 -2.54
C PRO A 44 16.87 -7.19 -2.30
N LEU A 45 16.46 -7.85 -1.22
CA LEU A 45 16.97 -9.18 -0.82
C LEU A 45 15.99 -10.31 -1.10
N LYS A 46 14.76 -10.00 -1.53
CA LYS A 46 13.73 -10.97 -1.88
C LYS A 46 13.31 -10.76 -3.32
N ASP A 47 13.22 -11.84 -4.07
CA ASP A 47 12.69 -11.83 -5.44
C ASP A 47 11.17 -11.66 -5.45
N LYS A 48 10.48 -12.30 -4.50
CA LYS A 48 9.01 -12.22 -4.35
C LYS A 48 8.62 -11.74 -2.95
N ALA A 49 7.52 -11.00 -2.89
CA ALA A 49 6.97 -10.53 -1.63
C ALA A 49 6.30 -11.67 -0.89
N ARG A 50 6.45 -11.72 0.45
CA ARG A 50 5.71 -12.68 1.26
C ARG A 50 4.34 -12.10 1.61
N GLN A 51 3.28 -12.88 1.40
CA GLN A 51 1.92 -12.53 1.78
C GLN A 51 1.52 -13.29 3.05
N THR A 52 1.04 -12.55 4.05
CA THR A 52 0.48 -13.12 5.28
C THR A 52 -0.96 -12.64 5.44
N LEU A 53 -1.89 -13.55 5.61
CA LEU A 53 -3.30 -13.27 5.80
C LEU A 53 -3.66 -13.51 7.28
N SER A 54 -4.01 -12.44 7.97
CA SER A 54 -4.39 -12.49 9.37
C SER A 54 -5.90 -12.37 9.49
N PHE A 55 -6.51 -13.34 10.16
CA PHE A 55 -7.95 -13.35 10.38
C PHE A 55 -8.28 -13.41 11.86
N SER A 56 -9.24 -12.59 12.24
CA SER A 56 -9.92 -12.72 13.52
C SER A 56 -11.32 -13.23 13.31
N SER A 57 -11.77 -14.11 14.20
CA SER A 57 -13.11 -14.68 14.10
C SER A 57 -13.71 -14.96 15.47
N LEU A 58 -15.03 -15.05 15.49
CA LEU A 58 -15.82 -15.28 16.69
C LEU A 58 -16.72 -16.51 16.51
N SER A 59 -16.63 -17.44 17.43
CA SER A 59 -17.56 -18.56 17.57
C SER A 59 -18.43 -18.43 18.80
N VAL A 60 -19.67 -18.91 18.71
CA VAL A 60 -20.67 -18.85 19.77
C VAL A 60 -21.26 -20.24 20.00
N ARG A 61 -21.44 -20.63 21.28
CA ARG A 61 -22.10 -21.87 21.72
C ARG A 61 -21.59 -23.12 20.97
N GLN A 62 -22.43 -23.74 20.16
CA GLN A 62 -22.17 -25.04 19.52
C GLN A 62 -21.03 -25.00 18.49
N ALA A 63 -20.77 -23.83 17.89
CA ALA A 63 -19.68 -23.66 16.91
C ALA A 63 -18.28 -23.74 17.55
N VAL A 64 -18.17 -23.52 18.88
CA VAL A 64 -16.90 -23.51 19.59
C VAL A 64 -16.19 -24.86 19.53
N ALA A 65 -16.94 -25.95 19.68
CA ALA A 65 -16.37 -27.32 19.66
C ALA A 65 -15.84 -27.68 18.27
N GLN A 66 -16.64 -27.41 17.22
CA GLN A 66 -16.24 -27.64 15.84
C GLN A 66 -14.96 -26.87 15.49
N GLN A 67 -14.91 -25.59 15.86
CA GLN A 67 -13.78 -24.73 15.58
C GLN A 67 -12.51 -25.20 16.31
N PHE A 68 -12.62 -25.63 17.56
CA PHE A 68 -11.47 -26.16 18.30
C PHE A 68 -10.89 -27.41 17.64
N ASN A 69 -11.73 -28.37 17.26
CA ASN A 69 -11.27 -29.61 16.63
C ASN A 69 -10.57 -29.35 15.29
N VAL A 70 -11.14 -28.45 14.48
CA VAL A 70 -10.57 -28.04 13.18
C VAL A 70 -9.21 -27.36 13.37
N GLN A 71 -9.06 -26.53 14.39
CA GLN A 71 -7.79 -25.87 14.72
C GLN A 71 -6.74 -26.83 15.23
N TRP A 72 -7.10 -27.66 16.21
CA TRP A 72 -6.18 -28.59 16.86
C TRP A 72 -5.64 -29.63 15.87
N GLY A 73 -6.52 -30.19 15.02
CA GLY A 73 -6.10 -31.12 13.97
C GLY A 73 -5.40 -30.43 12.80
N GLY A 74 -5.76 -29.18 12.51
CA GLY A 74 -5.29 -28.46 11.32
C GLY A 74 -4.03 -27.63 11.50
N VAL A 75 -3.52 -27.44 12.73
CA VAL A 75 -2.39 -26.53 12.98
C VAL A 75 -1.11 -26.87 12.20
N ARG A 76 -0.93 -28.15 11.81
CA ARG A 76 0.24 -28.63 11.05
C ARG A 76 -0.07 -28.96 9.58
N GLN A 77 -1.29 -28.71 9.13
CA GLN A 77 -1.76 -29.05 7.80
C GLN A 77 -1.75 -27.82 6.88
N LEU A 78 -1.87 -28.06 5.58
CA LEU A 78 -2.12 -27.00 4.61
C LEU A 78 -3.60 -26.59 4.63
N TRP A 79 -3.84 -25.30 4.43
CA TRP A 79 -5.15 -24.69 4.49
C TRP A 79 -5.50 -24.05 3.16
N ALA A 80 -6.70 -24.33 2.68
CA ALA A 80 -7.34 -23.56 1.62
C ALA A 80 -8.08 -22.38 2.27
N VAL A 81 -7.55 -21.17 2.09
CA VAL A 81 -8.08 -19.93 2.65
C VAL A 81 -8.72 -19.09 1.54
N PRO A 82 -10.06 -19.03 1.46
CA PRO A 82 -10.76 -18.14 0.53
C PRO A 82 -10.60 -16.68 0.95
N LEU A 83 -10.25 -15.82 -0.01
CA LEU A 83 -10.14 -14.38 0.18
C LEU A 83 -11.52 -13.74 0.12
N TYR A 84 -12.26 -13.74 1.23
CA TYR A 84 -13.62 -13.19 1.29
C TYR A 84 -13.70 -11.69 0.95
N GLN A 85 -12.60 -10.96 1.15
CA GLN A 85 -12.46 -9.56 0.76
C GLN A 85 -12.48 -9.36 -0.76
N GLU A 86 -12.04 -10.36 -1.54
CA GLU A 86 -11.91 -10.34 -2.99
C GLU A 86 -13.00 -11.26 -3.58
N ARG A 87 -14.20 -10.71 -3.78
CA ARG A 87 -15.34 -11.47 -4.31
C ARG A 87 -15.88 -10.88 -5.61
N GLN A 88 -16.27 -11.75 -6.53
CA GLN A 88 -16.98 -11.41 -7.74
C GLN A 88 -18.26 -12.26 -7.87
N PHE A 89 -19.33 -11.69 -8.42
CA PHE A 89 -20.50 -12.46 -8.83
C PHE A 89 -20.33 -12.88 -10.30
N VAL A 90 -20.47 -14.18 -10.58
CA VAL A 90 -20.26 -14.74 -11.93
C VAL A 90 -21.53 -15.38 -12.52
N GLY A 91 -22.64 -15.39 -11.77
CA GLY A 91 -23.90 -15.99 -12.23
C GLY A 91 -23.83 -17.51 -12.27
N ASP A 92 -24.57 -18.12 -13.19
CA ASP A 92 -24.66 -19.58 -13.31
C ASP A 92 -23.45 -20.13 -14.09
N VAL A 93 -22.81 -21.15 -13.53
CA VAL A 93 -21.67 -21.84 -14.14
C VAL A 93 -22.13 -23.24 -14.54
N SER A 94 -21.96 -23.60 -15.81
CA SER A 94 -22.33 -24.93 -16.35
C SER A 94 -21.29 -25.49 -17.32
N SER A 95 -20.06 -24.95 -17.27
CA SER A 95 -18.97 -25.33 -18.16
C SER A 95 -17.65 -25.42 -17.40
N ASP A 96 -16.58 -25.82 -18.09
CA ASP A 96 -15.21 -25.78 -17.58
C ASP A 96 -14.56 -24.39 -17.73
N PHE A 97 -15.34 -23.37 -18.09
CA PHE A 97 -14.90 -21.98 -18.21
C PHE A 97 -15.81 -21.04 -17.43
N ILE A 98 -15.20 -20.19 -16.60
CA ILE A 98 -15.91 -19.15 -15.86
C ILE A 98 -15.51 -17.79 -16.41
N ALA A 99 -16.46 -17.07 -17.01
CA ALA A 99 -16.24 -15.69 -17.41
C ALA A 99 -16.17 -14.78 -16.17
N CYS A 100 -15.02 -14.16 -15.93
CA CYS A 100 -14.82 -13.27 -14.79
C CYS A 100 -13.73 -12.23 -15.07
N ASN A 101 -13.56 -11.26 -14.17
CA ASN A 101 -12.50 -10.28 -14.27
C ASN A 101 -11.25 -10.84 -13.58
N THR A 102 -10.17 -11.01 -14.33
CA THR A 102 -8.89 -11.54 -13.86
C THR A 102 -7.85 -10.46 -13.57
N ASP A 103 -8.11 -9.21 -13.95
CA ASP A 103 -7.16 -8.10 -13.80
C ASP A 103 -7.20 -7.49 -12.40
N ILE A 104 -8.40 -7.45 -11.81
CA ILE A 104 -8.67 -6.82 -10.52
C ILE A 104 -8.43 -7.77 -9.35
N TYR A 105 -8.81 -9.04 -9.51
CA TYR A 105 -8.78 -10.05 -8.47
C TYR A 105 -7.52 -10.91 -8.57
N ASP A 106 -6.98 -11.36 -7.44
CA ASP A 106 -5.79 -12.20 -7.44
C ASP A 106 -6.18 -13.65 -7.82
N PHE A 107 -6.30 -13.96 -9.11
CA PHE A 107 -6.36 -15.33 -9.62
C PHE A 107 -5.01 -15.71 -10.24
N ARG A 108 -4.61 -16.97 -10.08
CA ARG A 108 -3.30 -17.48 -10.55
C ARG A 108 -3.46 -18.83 -11.24
N ASP A 109 -2.54 -19.13 -12.15
CA ASP A 109 -2.48 -20.43 -12.81
C ASP A 109 -2.21 -21.53 -11.79
N ASN A 110 -2.73 -22.74 -12.04
CA ASN A 110 -2.58 -23.89 -11.14
C ASN A 110 -2.95 -23.58 -9.68
N SER A 111 -4.02 -22.81 -9.46
CA SER A 111 -4.47 -22.40 -8.13
C SER A 111 -5.92 -22.81 -7.86
N LEU A 112 -6.46 -22.39 -6.72
CA LEU A 112 -7.80 -22.79 -6.29
C LEU A 112 -8.76 -21.58 -6.32
N ALA A 113 -10.03 -21.86 -6.58
CA ALA A 113 -11.12 -20.91 -6.38
C ALA A 113 -12.28 -21.56 -5.64
N LEU A 114 -13.08 -20.75 -4.97
CA LEU A 114 -14.26 -21.17 -4.24
C LEU A 114 -15.50 -20.57 -4.89
N LEU A 115 -16.43 -21.43 -5.30
CA LEU A 115 -17.78 -21.06 -5.67
C LEU A 115 -18.66 -21.17 -4.44
N LYS A 116 -19.44 -20.12 -4.18
CA LYS A 116 -20.35 -20.09 -3.04
C LYS A 116 -21.63 -19.37 -3.40
N ASN A 117 -22.77 -19.96 -3.06
CA ASN A 117 -24.07 -19.30 -3.07
C ASN A 117 -24.57 -19.16 -1.62
N ALA A 118 -25.88 -19.00 -1.41
CA ALA A 118 -26.45 -18.86 -0.07
C ALA A 118 -26.43 -20.16 0.75
N THR A 119 -26.38 -21.32 0.09
CA THR A 119 -26.65 -22.64 0.67
C THR A 119 -25.43 -23.55 0.56
N ASP A 120 -24.79 -23.54 -0.60
CA ASP A 120 -23.75 -24.46 -1.03
C ASP A 120 -22.42 -23.73 -1.26
N LEU A 121 -21.37 -24.54 -1.18
CA LEU A 121 -19.99 -24.11 -1.34
C LEU A 121 -19.20 -25.25 -1.99
N GLN A 122 -18.51 -24.93 -3.07
CA GLN A 122 -17.75 -25.88 -3.87
C GLN A 122 -16.37 -25.31 -4.20
N LEU A 123 -15.32 -26.07 -3.89
CA LEU A 123 -13.95 -25.74 -4.25
C LEU A 123 -13.68 -26.24 -5.67
N VAL A 124 -13.04 -25.40 -6.49
CA VAL A 124 -12.69 -25.70 -7.89
C VAL A 124 -11.21 -25.42 -8.13
N GLU A 125 -10.59 -26.19 -9.04
CA GLU A 125 -9.20 -26.02 -9.42
C GLU A 125 -9.10 -25.24 -10.74
N ILE A 126 -8.23 -24.24 -10.77
CA ILE A 126 -7.94 -23.40 -11.92
C ILE A 126 -6.71 -24.00 -12.62
N LEU A 127 -6.86 -24.35 -13.89
CA LEU A 127 -5.72 -24.74 -14.74
C LEU A 127 -4.97 -23.50 -15.22
N GLU A 128 -5.70 -22.56 -15.83
CA GLU A 128 -5.14 -21.38 -16.49
C GLU A 128 -6.06 -20.17 -16.28
N VAL A 129 -5.43 -19.01 -16.03
CA VAL A 129 -6.08 -17.71 -15.99
C VAL A 129 -5.95 -17.05 -17.36
N GLN A 130 -7.09 -16.81 -18.02
CA GLN A 130 -7.17 -16.14 -19.30
C GLN A 130 -7.68 -14.71 -19.11
N ALA A 131 -7.43 -13.82 -20.07
CA ALA A 131 -7.83 -12.42 -19.97
C ALA A 131 -9.34 -12.19 -19.78
N THR A 132 -10.18 -13.15 -20.15
CA THR A 132 -11.64 -13.06 -20.08
C THR A 132 -12.27 -13.99 -19.05
N GLY A 133 -11.48 -14.79 -18.33
CA GLY A 133 -12.00 -15.77 -17.39
C GLY A 133 -11.03 -16.85 -16.96
N LEU A 134 -11.55 -17.86 -16.26
CA LEU A 134 -10.79 -18.96 -15.68
C LEU A 134 -11.13 -20.27 -16.39
N LYS A 135 -10.10 -21.02 -16.79
CA LYS A 135 -10.24 -22.40 -17.25
C LYS A 135 -10.13 -23.33 -16.05
N LEU A 136 -11.16 -24.14 -15.81
CA LEU A 136 -11.22 -25.12 -14.73
C LEU A 136 -10.68 -26.47 -15.19
N SER A 137 -10.28 -27.30 -14.23
CA SER A 137 -9.89 -28.70 -14.48
C SER A 137 -11.06 -29.60 -14.89
N GLU A 138 -12.27 -29.27 -14.42
CA GLU A 138 -13.47 -30.07 -14.61
C GLU A 138 -14.68 -29.18 -14.93
N VAL A 139 -15.69 -29.76 -15.58
CA VAL A 139 -16.97 -29.08 -15.85
C VAL A 139 -17.78 -29.01 -14.56
N ILE A 140 -18.12 -27.80 -14.13
CA ILE A 140 -18.87 -27.56 -12.89
C ILE A 140 -20.26 -27.02 -13.20
N HIS A 141 -21.25 -27.48 -12.44
CA HIS A 141 -22.62 -26.96 -12.46
C HIS A 141 -22.90 -26.29 -11.12
N PHE A 142 -23.07 -24.97 -11.12
CA PHE A 142 -23.30 -24.19 -9.92
C PHE A 142 -24.14 -22.94 -10.21
N ASP A 143 -25.30 -22.85 -9.56
CA ASP A 143 -26.22 -21.75 -9.78
C ASP A 143 -25.88 -20.54 -8.88
N SER A 144 -26.02 -19.34 -9.44
CA SER A 144 -25.85 -18.05 -8.76
C SER A 144 -24.53 -17.94 -7.98
N ALA A 145 -23.42 -18.25 -8.64
CA ALA A 145 -22.13 -18.38 -8.01
C ALA A 145 -21.50 -17.02 -7.67
N LYS A 146 -21.01 -16.90 -6.44
CA LYS A 146 -19.98 -15.93 -6.07
C LYS A 146 -18.63 -16.64 -6.08
N LEU A 147 -17.72 -16.08 -6.85
CA LEU A 147 -16.36 -16.56 -7.03
C LEU A 147 -15.43 -15.84 -6.04
N TYR A 148 -14.63 -16.63 -5.33
CA TYR A 148 -13.60 -16.16 -4.41
C TYR A 148 -12.26 -16.81 -4.78
N PRO A 149 -11.17 -16.05 -4.91
CA PRO A 149 -9.85 -16.65 -4.98
C PRO A 149 -9.51 -17.39 -3.69
N VAL A 150 -8.85 -18.54 -3.81
CA VAL A 150 -8.39 -19.33 -2.66
C VAL A 150 -6.88 -19.36 -2.65
N ARG A 151 -6.31 -19.21 -1.47
CA ARG A 151 -4.87 -19.29 -1.25
C ARG A 151 -4.53 -20.49 -0.39
N VAL A 152 -3.54 -21.24 -0.82
CA VAL A 152 -2.98 -22.34 -0.03
C VAL A 152 -1.99 -21.74 0.94
N CYS A 153 -2.23 -21.97 2.22
CA CYS A 153 -1.49 -21.38 3.31
C CYS A 153 -1.12 -22.42 4.36
N PHE A 154 -0.14 -22.12 5.20
CA PHE A 154 0.07 -22.80 6.46
C PHE A 154 -0.05 -21.81 7.62
N ILE A 155 -0.37 -22.32 8.81
CA ILE A 155 -0.49 -21.48 10.00
C ILE A 155 0.91 -21.10 10.47
N ASN A 156 1.15 -19.81 10.63
CA ASN A 156 2.40 -19.28 11.16
C ASN A 156 2.28 -19.10 12.67
N ARG A 157 3.20 -19.73 13.41
CA ARG A 157 3.22 -19.73 14.89
C ARG A 157 1.95 -20.33 15.50
N ASP A 158 1.62 -19.89 16.71
CA ASP A 158 0.53 -20.42 17.52
C ASP A 158 -0.78 -19.68 17.24
N ILE A 159 -1.90 -20.39 17.43
CA ILE A 159 -3.25 -19.80 17.36
C ILE A 159 -3.60 -19.25 18.74
N THR A 160 -3.79 -17.93 18.83
CA THR A 160 -4.26 -17.30 20.08
C THR A 160 -5.78 -17.39 20.17
N ARG A 161 -6.31 -17.88 21.29
CA ARG A 161 -7.75 -18.00 21.55
C ARG A 161 -8.11 -17.34 22.88
N ASN A 162 -9.14 -16.49 22.88
CA ASN A 162 -9.78 -16.00 24.09
C ASN A 162 -11.10 -16.74 24.25
N ILE A 163 -11.26 -17.45 25.37
CA ILE A 163 -12.41 -18.29 25.65
C ILE A 163 -13.26 -17.71 26.78
N SER A 164 -14.56 -17.83 26.64
CA SER A 164 -15.55 -17.58 27.68
C SER A 164 -16.57 -18.72 27.70
N GLY A 165 -17.47 -18.75 28.68
CA GLY A 165 -18.52 -19.76 28.74
C GLY A 165 -19.52 -19.75 27.55
N ILE A 166 -19.56 -18.67 26.76
CA ILE A 166 -20.56 -18.48 25.68
C ILE A 166 -19.92 -18.30 24.32
N HIS A 167 -18.77 -17.61 24.25
CA HIS A 167 -18.08 -17.30 23.00
C HIS A 167 -16.58 -17.59 23.08
N ALA A 168 -15.97 -17.85 21.93
CA ALA A 168 -14.54 -17.93 21.76
C ALA A 168 -14.11 -17.04 20.59
N SER A 169 -13.20 -16.10 20.83
CA SER A 169 -12.55 -15.35 19.76
C SER A 169 -11.16 -15.92 19.49
N MET A 170 -10.70 -15.81 18.25
CA MET A 170 -9.34 -16.19 17.88
C MET A 170 -8.70 -15.21 16.92
N SER A 171 -7.38 -15.27 16.87
CA SER A 171 -6.55 -14.67 15.83
C SER A 171 -5.63 -15.74 15.26
N VAL A 172 -5.58 -15.85 13.94
CA VAL A 172 -4.72 -16.79 13.22
C VAL A 172 -4.02 -16.07 12.07
N ASP A 173 -2.73 -16.34 11.91
CA ASP A 173 -1.91 -15.82 10.82
C ASP A 173 -1.58 -16.96 9.85
N PHE A 174 -1.98 -16.78 8.60
CA PHE A 174 -1.72 -17.72 7.51
C PHE A 174 -0.63 -17.16 6.62
N VAL A 175 0.46 -17.90 6.43
CA VAL A 175 1.48 -17.56 5.42
C VAL A 175 1.12 -18.27 4.13
N VAL A 176 0.99 -17.49 3.06
CA VAL A 176 0.66 -18.01 1.73
C VAL A 176 1.89 -18.74 1.17
N VAL A 177 1.68 -19.97 0.67
CA VAL A 177 2.73 -20.80 0.07
C VAL A 177 3.12 -20.28 -1.31
N ASP A 178 2.12 -19.92 -2.11
CA ASP A 178 2.33 -19.33 -3.42
C ASP A 178 2.55 -17.82 -3.30
N GLU A 179 3.77 -17.38 -3.57
CA GLU A 179 4.16 -15.98 -3.39
C GLU A 179 3.57 -15.10 -4.50
N PRO A 180 2.92 -13.97 -4.17
CA PRO A 180 2.37 -13.06 -5.17
C PRO A 180 3.46 -12.54 -6.12
N ALA A 181 3.23 -12.73 -7.41
CA ALA A 181 3.98 -12.09 -8.48
C ALA A 181 3.04 -11.11 -9.18
N ILE A 182 3.19 -9.83 -8.89
CA ILE A 182 2.52 -8.75 -9.62
C ILE A 182 3.62 -8.04 -10.39
N GLU A 183 3.50 -8.03 -11.72
CA GLU A 183 4.31 -7.20 -12.60
C GLU A 183 3.66 -5.82 -12.68
N PRO A 184 4.20 -4.79 -12.01
CA PRO A 184 3.54 -3.51 -11.92
C PRO A 184 3.83 -2.65 -13.16
N ASP A 185 2.78 -1.98 -13.67
CA ASP A 185 2.92 -0.98 -14.72
C ASP A 185 3.81 0.19 -14.29
N THR A 186 4.50 0.79 -15.25
CA THR A 186 5.32 1.98 -15.00
C THR A 186 4.43 3.23 -15.04
N PRO A 187 4.30 3.98 -13.92
CA PRO A 187 3.52 5.21 -13.87
C PRO A 187 4.23 6.35 -14.59
N VAL A 188 3.60 7.53 -14.62
CA VAL A 188 4.24 8.77 -15.09
C VAL A 188 5.51 9.02 -14.29
N GLN A 189 6.61 9.35 -14.98
CA GLN A 189 7.90 9.64 -14.37
C GLN A 189 8.20 11.12 -14.34
N PHE A 190 8.91 11.56 -13.30
CA PHE A 190 9.48 12.88 -13.15
C PHE A 190 10.95 12.72 -12.76
N LEU A 191 11.86 13.30 -13.55
CA LEU A 191 13.31 13.18 -13.35
C LEU A 191 13.84 11.72 -13.27
N GLY A 192 13.16 10.78 -13.92
CA GLY A 192 13.53 9.36 -13.96
C GLY A 192 12.88 8.49 -12.87
N ASP A 193 12.22 9.09 -11.87
CA ASP A 193 11.52 8.38 -10.81
C ASP A 193 9.99 8.48 -10.94
N ASP A 194 9.29 7.51 -10.37
CA ASP A 194 7.83 7.40 -10.45
C ASP A 194 7.13 8.56 -9.70
N LEU A 195 6.13 9.19 -10.32
CA LEU A 195 5.39 10.33 -9.78
C LEU A 195 3.96 9.95 -9.39
N TYR A 196 3.57 10.30 -8.15
CA TYR A 196 2.23 10.04 -7.65
C TYR A 196 1.57 11.27 -7.02
N PHE A 197 0.25 11.36 -7.19
CA PHE A 197 -0.60 12.39 -6.61
C PHE A 197 -1.77 11.77 -5.82
N PHE A 198 -1.43 10.89 -4.88
CA PHE A 198 -2.43 10.22 -4.04
C PHE A 198 -3.25 11.19 -3.19
N GLY A 199 -4.43 10.76 -2.74
CA GLY A 199 -5.13 11.46 -1.65
C GLY A 199 -4.55 11.00 -0.32
N LEU A 200 -3.77 11.85 0.36
CA LEU A 200 -3.42 11.59 1.76
C LEU A 200 -4.63 11.85 2.65
N THR A 201 -5.05 10.83 3.39
CA THR A 201 -6.06 10.96 4.45
C THR A 201 -5.37 11.05 5.81
N TYR A 202 -6.07 11.59 6.82
CA TYR A 202 -5.57 11.66 8.19
C TYR A 202 -6.54 10.98 9.16
N SER A 203 -6.02 10.54 10.31
CA SER A 203 -6.82 10.04 11.44
C SER A 203 -7.08 11.16 12.42
N GLY A 204 -8.29 11.27 12.95
CA GLY A 204 -8.57 12.22 14.02
C GLY A 204 -8.45 13.67 13.53
N ASN A 205 -7.64 14.48 14.21
CA ASN A 205 -7.63 15.93 14.01
C ASN A 205 -6.46 16.45 13.14
N ALA A 206 -5.35 15.70 13.05
CA ALA A 206 -4.16 16.13 12.33
C ALA A 206 -3.28 14.95 11.91
N MET A 207 -2.40 15.17 10.93
CA MET A 207 -1.33 14.25 10.56
C MET A 207 -0.01 14.75 11.13
N GLU A 208 0.73 13.89 11.81
CA GLU A 208 2.07 14.21 12.30
C GLU A 208 3.08 14.09 11.15
N ALA A 209 3.95 15.09 11.04
CA ALA A 209 5.14 15.05 10.20
C ALA A 209 6.35 15.48 11.02
N LYS A 210 7.50 14.87 10.77
CA LYS A 210 8.76 15.13 11.49
C LYS A 210 9.83 15.59 10.53
N ILE A 211 10.51 16.67 10.89
CA ILE A 211 11.73 17.13 10.23
C ILE A 211 12.88 16.64 11.10
N ASN A 212 13.57 15.61 10.62
CA ASN A 212 14.66 14.97 11.34
C ASN A 212 16.01 15.56 10.89
N GLN A 213 16.90 15.70 11.85
CA GLN A 213 18.31 16.01 11.64
C GLN A 213 19.16 14.97 12.36
N GLN A 214 20.35 14.68 11.85
CA GLN A 214 21.38 14.05 12.66
C GLN A 214 21.99 15.14 13.55
N GLN A 215 22.19 14.83 14.82
CA GLN A 215 22.79 15.79 15.75
C GLN A 215 23.76 15.06 16.66
N ASN A 216 25.03 15.46 16.58
CA ASN A 216 26.07 15.06 17.50
C ASN A 216 26.26 16.21 18.49
N ILE A 217 25.82 16.01 19.73
CA ILE A 217 25.98 16.98 20.82
C ILE A 217 27.13 16.51 21.71
N LEU A 218 28.12 17.37 21.91
CA LEU A 218 29.15 17.21 22.91
C LEU A 218 28.86 18.23 24.03
N ASP A 219 28.38 17.72 25.15
CA ASP A 219 28.12 18.49 26.37
C ASP A 219 28.87 17.83 27.52
N ASN A 220 29.79 18.57 28.13
CA ASN A 220 30.58 18.10 29.27
C ASN A 220 29.97 18.51 30.61
N GLU A 221 28.73 19.03 30.62
CA GLU A 221 27.99 19.59 31.78
C GLU A 221 28.72 20.76 32.49
N MET A 222 29.89 21.14 31.98
CA MET A 222 30.71 22.27 32.36
C MET A 222 31.30 22.91 31.09
N GLY A 223 30.97 24.18 30.84
CA GLY A 223 31.45 24.93 29.68
C GLY A 223 30.44 25.00 28.52
N ASP A 224 30.95 25.29 27.32
CA ASP A 224 30.14 25.49 26.12
C ASP A 224 29.70 24.16 25.49
N ILE A 225 28.46 24.14 24.98
CA ILE A 225 27.88 22.99 24.27
C ILE A 225 28.32 23.06 22.80
N TYR A 226 28.85 21.97 22.26
CA TYR A 226 29.17 21.85 20.84
C TYR A 226 28.17 20.96 20.12
N GLN A 227 27.68 21.43 18.97
CA GLN A 227 26.78 20.68 18.10
C GLN A 227 27.38 20.56 16.69
N SER A 228 27.29 19.36 16.12
CA SER A 228 27.56 19.09 14.70
C SER A 228 26.50 18.17 14.10
N SER A 229 26.43 18.14 12.77
CA SER A 229 25.60 17.22 11.99
C SER A 229 26.42 16.79 10.79
N ASP A 230 26.50 15.49 10.52
CA ASP A 230 27.16 14.98 9.32
C ASP A 230 26.21 15.03 8.11
N TRP A 231 24.89 15.04 8.33
CA TRP A 231 23.89 15.20 7.28
C TRP A 231 23.94 16.57 6.62
N ASN A 232 23.87 16.57 5.29
CA ASN A 232 23.81 17.78 4.46
C ASN A 232 22.38 18.35 4.32
N PHE A 233 21.35 17.59 4.72
CA PHE A 233 19.95 17.96 4.57
C PHE A 233 19.11 17.37 5.70
N ALA A 234 17.98 18.02 6.00
CA ALA A 234 16.99 17.48 6.93
C ALA A 234 16.07 16.47 6.20
N ARG A 235 15.72 15.38 6.87
CA ARG A 235 14.79 14.37 6.33
C ARG A 235 13.37 14.65 6.82
N TYR A 236 12.44 14.85 5.90
CA TYR A 236 11.02 14.97 6.24
C TYR A 236 10.35 13.59 6.22
N SER A 237 9.81 13.17 7.36
CA SER A 237 9.07 11.92 7.48
C SER A 237 7.62 12.18 7.82
N LYS A 238 6.71 11.39 7.25
CA LYS A 238 5.28 11.45 7.57
C LYS A 238 4.65 10.08 7.38
N GLN A 239 3.46 9.88 7.94
CA GLN A 239 2.69 8.68 7.68
C GLN A 239 1.88 8.86 6.40
N TYR A 240 2.11 8.00 5.40
CA TYR A 240 1.21 7.86 4.28
C TYR A 240 0.00 7.03 4.73
N ARG A 241 -1.18 7.66 4.80
CA ARG A 241 -2.44 6.96 5.05
C ARG A 241 -3.36 7.07 3.84
N ALA A 242 -3.94 5.93 3.47
CA ALA A 242 -4.91 5.83 2.40
C ALA A 242 -6.15 5.05 2.85
N VAL A 243 -7.32 5.53 2.45
CA VAL A 243 -8.59 4.80 2.54
C VAL A 243 -8.97 4.39 1.13
N LEU A 244 -8.86 3.11 0.85
CA LEU A 244 -9.08 2.51 -0.46
C LEU A 244 -10.54 2.03 -0.53
N LYS A 245 -11.26 2.48 -1.56
CA LYS A 245 -12.67 2.17 -1.76
C LYS A 245 -12.84 1.36 -3.04
N GLY A 246 -13.30 0.12 -2.89
CA GLY A 246 -13.50 -0.82 -3.98
C GLY A 246 -12.23 -1.56 -4.37
N GLN A 247 -12.41 -2.63 -5.15
CA GLN A 247 -11.32 -3.54 -5.50
C GLN A 247 -10.29 -2.91 -6.44
N GLN A 248 -10.71 -2.03 -7.36
CA GLN A 248 -9.79 -1.34 -8.27
C GLN A 248 -8.74 -0.54 -7.50
N GLN A 249 -9.16 0.29 -6.54
CA GLN A 249 -8.21 1.10 -5.75
C GLN A 249 -7.28 0.23 -4.90
N ILE A 250 -7.78 -0.91 -4.40
CA ILE A 250 -6.96 -1.87 -3.66
C ILE A 250 -5.92 -2.51 -4.58
N ARG A 251 -6.31 -2.91 -5.80
CA ARG A 251 -5.40 -3.44 -6.81
C ARG A 251 -4.34 -2.43 -7.23
N ASP A 252 -4.74 -1.19 -7.55
CA ASP A 252 -3.82 -0.11 -7.92
C ASP A 252 -2.82 0.18 -6.79
N TYR A 253 -3.28 0.12 -5.54
CA TYR A 253 -2.42 0.30 -4.37
C TYR A 253 -1.47 -0.88 -4.16
N LYS A 254 -1.92 -2.13 -4.36
CA LYS A 254 -1.04 -3.30 -4.37
C LYS A 254 0.02 -3.14 -5.47
N ASN A 255 -0.35 -2.76 -6.69
CA ASN A 255 0.59 -2.50 -7.78
C ASN A 255 1.64 -1.45 -7.38
N PHE A 256 1.21 -0.37 -6.73
CA PHE A 256 2.14 0.61 -6.14
C PHE A 256 3.12 -0.04 -5.16
N LEU A 257 2.65 -0.82 -4.18
CA LEU A 257 3.54 -1.49 -3.22
C LEU A 257 4.55 -2.43 -3.88
N PHE A 258 4.11 -3.25 -4.84
CA PHE A 258 4.99 -4.16 -5.59
C PHE A 258 6.00 -3.40 -6.44
N ARG A 259 5.62 -2.26 -7.01
CA ARG A 259 6.56 -1.38 -7.72
C ARG A 259 7.65 -0.82 -6.80
N ARG A 260 7.30 -0.46 -5.56
CA ARG A 260 8.23 0.09 -4.57
C ARG A 260 9.19 -0.96 -4.00
N GLN A 261 8.76 -2.22 -3.95
CA GLN A 261 9.50 -3.33 -3.34
C GLN A 261 9.95 -3.00 -1.92
N GLY A 262 9.03 -2.48 -1.09
CA GLY A 262 9.33 -2.02 0.26
C GLY A 262 10.14 -0.72 0.24
N ARG A 263 11.31 -0.72 0.89
CA ARG A 263 12.17 0.47 1.02
C ARG A 263 13.06 0.72 -0.20
N TYR A 264 13.02 -0.12 -1.23
CA TYR A 264 13.97 -0.08 -2.34
C TYR A 264 13.80 1.13 -3.28
N ARG A 265 12.67 1.24 -3.98
CA ARG A 265 12.50 2.25 -5.04
C ARG A 265 11.89 3.56 -4.51
N PRO A 266 12.48 4.73 -4.82
CA PRO A 266 11.95 6.03 -4.43
C PRO A 266 10.90 6.57 -5.43
N PHE A 267 10.00 7.43 -4.96
CA PHE A 267 8.90 8.00 -5.73
C PHE A 267 8.62 9.45 -5.31
N TRP A 268 8.19 10.26 -6.25
CA TRP A 268 7.82 11.64 -6.00
C TRP A 268 6.42 11.74 -5.41
N LEU A 269 6.30 12.46 -4.29
CA LEU A 269 5.02 12.73 -3.64
C LEU A 269 5.01 14.18 -3.12
N PRO A 270 3.90 14.92 -3.28
CA PRO A 270 3.77 16.22 -2.65
C PRO A 270 3.77 16.12 -1.12
N THR A 271 4.20 17.19 -0.47
CA THR A 271 3.97 17.39 0.97
C THR A 271 2.46 17.52 1.28
N TYR A 272 1.68 18.03 0.30
CA TYR A 272 0.27 18.45 0.40
C TYR A 272 0.04 19.66 1.32
N GLU A 273 1.11 20.28 1.81
CA GLU A 273 1.07 21.52 2.57
C GLU A 273 1.10 22.73 1.61
N SER A 274 0.61 23.89 2.06
CA SER A 274 0.75 25.13 1.29
C SER A 274 2.12 25.76 1.53
N ASN A 275 3.18 25.10 1.05
CA ASN A 275 4.56 25.53 1.33
C ASN A 275 4.94 26.82 0.62
N LEU A 276 4.32 27.13 -0.52
CA LEU A 276 4.52 28.39 -1.24
C LEU A 276 3.17 29.03 -1.55
N ARG A 277 3.10 30.35 -1.45
CA ARG A 277 1.89 31.14 -1.72
C ARG A 277 2.10 31.96 -2.98
N SER A 278 1.23 31.75 -3.97
CA SER A 278 1.30 32.47 -5.25
C SER A 278 0.90 33.94 -5.08
N LYS A 279 1.72 34.86 -5.59
CA LYS A 279 1.41 36.28 -5.79
C LYS A 279 1.30 36.65 -7.28
N SER A 280 1.33 35.64 -8.15
CA SER A 280 1.26 35.85 -9.59
C SER A 280 -0.10 36.36 -10.01
N THR A 281 -0.14 37.15 -11.09
CA THR A 281 -1.37 37.62 -11.74
C THR A 281 -1.35 37.22 -13.21
N GLY A 282 -2.52 37.17 -13.85
CA GLY A 282 -2.63 36.76 -15.25
C GLY A 282 -2.30 35.28 -15.47
N THR A 283 -1.58 34.98 -16.55
CA THR A 283 -1.19 33.61 -16.92
C THR A 283 0.23 33.31 -16.48
N VAL A 284 0.41 32.25 -15.70
CA VAL A 284 1.71 31.76 -15.26
C VAL A 284 2.21 30.73 -16.26
N THR A 285 3.32 31.05 -16.94
CA THR A 285 4.02 30.15 -17.86
C THR A 285 5.23 29.54 -17.14
N THR A 286 6.43 30.10 -17.35
CA THR A 286 7.69 29.68 -16.73
C THR A 286 8.02 30.51 -15.49
N THR A 287 7.36 31.64 -15.27
CA THR A 287 7.68 32.57 -14.19
C THR A 287 6.55 32.61 -13.18
N LEU A 288 6.82 32.13 -11.97
CA LEU A 288 5.89 32.10 -10.85
C LEU A 288 6.40 33.06 -9.76
N LEU A 289 5.62 34.10 -9.48
CA LEU A 289 5.83 34.98 -8.33
C LEU A 289 5.19 34.34 -7.09
N VAL A 290 5.99 34.18 -6.04
CA VAL A 290 5.57 33.69 -4.73
C VAL A 290 5.91 34.69 -3.64
N GLU A 291 5.24 34.57 -2.51
CA GLU A 291 5.61 35.31 -1.31
C GLU A 291 7.00 34.90 -0.81
N ALA A 292 7.76 35.87 -0.29
CA ALA A 292 9.17 35.63 0.05
C ALA A 292 9.36 34.57 1.15
N ASP A 293 8.45 34.47 2.14
CA ASP A 293 8.30 33.42 3.18
C ASP A 293 9.60 32.72 3.62
N GLN A 294 10.71 33.47 3.69
CA GLN A 294 12.07 32.99 3.92
C GLN A 294 12.60 31.92 2.93
N TYR A 295 11.87 31.60 1.85
CA TYR A 295 12.26 30.59 0.87
C TYR A 295 13.67 30.86 0.33
N LYS A 296 13.92 32.06 -0.19
CA LYS A 296 15.21 32.39 -0.81
C LYS A 296 16.38 32.39 0.18
N GLN A 297 16.12 32.60 1.46
CA GLN A 297 17.15 32.67 2.50
C GLN A 297 17.49 31.30 3.08
N LEU A 298 16.48 30.44 3.29
CA LEU A 298 16.63 29.20 4.07
C LEU A 298 16.28 27.92 3.30
N ALA A 299 15.48 28.01 2.23
CA ALA A 299 14.92 26.85 1.54
C ALA A 299 15.23 26.84 0.02
N ASP A 300 16.18 27.66 -0.45
CA ASP A 300 16.55 27.77 -1.86
C ASP A 300 17.09 26.45 -2.47
N GLN A 301 17.52 25.54 -1.60
CA GLN A 301 17.93 24.18 -1.97
C GLN A 301 16.73 23.29 -2.36
N ARG A 302 15.51 23.58 -1.89
CA ARG A 302 14.30 22.85 -2.31
C ARG A 302 13.84 23.31 -3.68
N LYS A 303 14.22 22.55 -4.70
CA LYS A 303 13.96 22.88 -6.12
C LYS A 303 12.72 22.23 -6.71
N HIS A 304 12.15 21.21 -6.09
CA HIS A 304 11.03 20.47 -6.68
C HIS A 304 9.70 20.85 -6.03
N ILE A 305 8.70 21.18 -6.87
CA ILE A 305 7.38 21.63 -6.42
C ILE A 305 6.26 20.93 -7.20
N ALA A 306 5.13 20.77 -6.52
CA ALA A 306 3.87 20.34 -7.11
C ALA A 306 2.87 21.49 -7.04
N ILE A 307 2.21 21.78 -8.17
CA ILE A 307 1.22 22.84 -8.28
C ILE A 307 -0.14 22.20 -8.56
N LYS A 308 -1.13 22.51 -7.72
CA LYS A 308 -2.53 22.10 -7.92
C LYS A 308 -3.30 23.23 -8.59
N CYS A 309 -3.78 22.97 -9.81
CA CYS A 309 -4.61 23.89 -10.58
C CYS A 309 -5.94 23.22 -10.96
N ASN A 310 -7.08 23.84 -10.62
CA ASN A 310 -8.41 23.31 -10.92
C ASN A 310 -8.59 21.82 -10.51
N GLY A 311 -8.06 21.42 -9.37
CA GLY A 311 -8.13 20.02 -8.91
C GLY A 311 -7.01 19.10 -9.38
N ILE A 312 -6.26 19.47 -10.41
CA ILE A 312 -5.22 18.64 -11.04
C ILE A 312 -3.84 19.04 -10.54
N TRP A 313 -3.02 18.05 -10.17
CA TRP A 313 -1.63 18.26 -9.76
C TRP A 313 -0.67 18.15 -10.94
N THR A 314 0.38 18.97 -10.91
CA THR A 314 1.46 19.02 -11.91
C THR A 314 2.80 19.18 -11.19
N ALA A 315 3.85 18.53 -11.69
CA ALA A 315 5.19 18.55 -11.12
C ALA A 315 6.12 19.49 -11.89
N HIS A 316 6.92 20.27 -11.17
CA HIS A 316 7.82 21.27 -11.74
C HIS A 316 9.13 21.35 -10.94
N THR A 317 10.21 21.70 -11.63
CA THR A 317 11.52 22.02 -11.04
C THR A 317 11.77 23.52 -11.15
N ILE A 318 12.16 24.13 -10.05
CA ILE A 318 12.65 25.49 -9.95
C ILE A 318 14.08 25.51 -10.49
N THR A 319 14.26 26.13 -11.65
CA THR A 319 15.57 26.25 -12.30
C THR A 319 16.33 27.48 -11.82
N ALA A 320 15.62 28.52 -11.41
CA ALA A 320 16.19 29.75 -10.86
C ALA A 320 15.22 30.43 -9.90
N SER A 321 15.75 31.11 -8.90
CA SER A 321 15.00 31.90 -7.92
C SER A 321 15.69 33.25 -7.70
N ALA A 322 14.92 34.34 -7.69
CA ALA A 322 15.43 35.69 -7.48
C ALA A 322 14.49 36.50 -6.59
N LEU A 323 15.06 37.31 -5.70
CA LEU A 323 14.27 38.25 -4.90
C LEU A 323 13.93 39.46 -5.78
N THR A 324 12.64 39.67 -6.05
CA THR A 324 12.16 40.84 -6.84
C THR A 324 11.83 42.02 -5.93
N SER A 325 11.37 41.73 -4.71
CA SER A 325 11.12 42.72 -3.66
C SER A 325 11.24 42.07 -2.28
N VAL A 326 11.19 42.86 -1.20
CA VAL A 326 11.27 42.35 0.18
C VAL A 326 10.20 41.28 0.49
N SER A 327 9.06 41.29 -0.21
CA SER A 327 7.93 40.39 0.04
C SER A 327 7.63 39.41 -1.10
N THR A 328 8.43 39.42 -2.18
CA THR A 328 8.17 38.63 -3.39
C THR A 328 9.45 38.00 -3.94
N VAL A 329 9.37 36.69 -4.16
CA VAL A 329 10.40 35.91 -4.85
C VAL A 329 9.85 35.47 -6.20
N GLN A 330 10.65 35.66 -7.24
CA GLN A 330 10.38 35.12 -8.57
C GLN A 330 11.04 33.76 -8.70
N LEU A 331 10.23 32.74 -9.03
CA LEU A 331 10.67 31.39 -9.35
C LEU A 331 10.54 31.16 -10.85
N THR A 332 11.60 30.63 -11.46
CA THR A 332 11.56 30.11 -12.82
C THR A 332 11.36 28.61 -12.77
N ILE A 333 10.32 28.11 -13.41
CA ILE A 333 9.87 26.72 -13.33
C ILE A 333 9.93 26.02 -14.69
N SER A 334 10.26 24.73 -14.67
CA SER A 334 10.23 23.82 -15.82
C SER A 334 9.67 22.46 -15.41
N PRO A 335 8.72 21.86 -16.16
CA PRO A 335 8.03 22.40 -17.34
C PRO A 335 7.21 23.67 -17.04
N ALA A 336 6.77 24.39 -18.06
CA ALA A 336 5.90 25.56 -17.86
C ALA A 336 4.52 25.14 -17.33
N LEU A 337 3.93 25.93 -16.43
CA LEU A 337 2.61 25.65 -15.85
C LEU A 337 1.48 25.88 -16.88
N ASN A 338 1.55 27.00 -17.61
CA ASN A 338 0.56 27.42 -18.61
C ASN A 338 -0.89 27.44 -18.08
N LYS A 339 -1.08 28.00 -16.87
CA LYS A 339 -2.40 28.14 -16.23
C LYS A 339 -2.59 29.57 -15.72
N ALA A 340 -3.85 29.99 -15.59
CA ALA A 340 -4.19 31.25 -14.95
C ALA A 340 -3.76 31.21 -13.47
N ALA A 341 -3.15 32.28 -12.96
CA ALA A 341 -2.72 32.36 -11.57
C ALA A 341 -3.88 32.16 -10.58
N ALA A 342 -5.08 32.64 -10.94
CA ALA A 342 -6.30 32.45 -10.15
C ALA A 342 -6.76 30.98 -10.03
N SER A 343 -6.30 30.10 -10.92
CA SER A 343 -6.60 28.66 -10.84
C SER A 343 -5.69 27.90 -9.88
N ILE A 344 -4.60 28.53 -9.41
CA ILE A 344 -3.65 27.92 -8.47
C ILE A 344 -4.32 27.80 -7.10
N GLN A 345 -4.57 26.57 -6.69
CA GLN A 345 -5.20 26.25 -5.41
C GLN A 345 -4.15 26.01 -4.31
N ARG A 346 -3.03 25.40 -4.67
CA ARG A 346 -1.96 25.05 -3.72
C ARG A 346 -0.64 24.85 -4.44
N ILE A 347 0.45 25.27 -3.80
CA ILE A 347 1.81 24.94 -4.20
C ILE A 347 2.47 24.22 -3.01
N SER A 348 2.89 22.99 -3.24
CA SER A 348 3.53 22.11 -2.25
C SER A 348 4.94 21.80 -2.71
N TYR A 349 5.86 21.51 -1.78
CA TYR A 349 7.10 20.86 -2.18
C TYR A 349 6.81 19.45 -2.71
N LEU A 350 7.59 19.04 -3.70
CA LEU A 350 7.58 17.69 -4.24
C LEU A 350 8.82 16.98 -3.72
N GLY A 351 8.65 16.12 -2.73
CA GLY A 351 9.74 15.37 -2.13
C GLY A 351 9.93 14.02 -2.81
N LEU A 352 11.17 13.57 -2.95
CA LEU A 352 11.46 12.21 -3.35
C LEU A 352 11.40 11.34 -2.11
N HIS A 353 10.39 10.48 -2.01
CA HIS A 353 10.15 9.66 -0.84
C HIS A 353 10.44 8.20 -1.11
N ARG A 354 10.78 7.45 -0.06
CA ARG A 354 10.67 5.99 -0.03
C ARG A 354 9.70 5.55 1.06
N LEU A 355 9.21 4.31 0.96
CA LEU A 355 8.60 3.68 2.12
C LEU A 355 9.67 3.48 3.20
N ASP A 356 9.28 3.63 4.46
CA ASP A 356 10.12 3.36 5.62
C ASP A 356 9.72 2.06 6.33
N ALA A 357 9.00 1.20 5.63
CA ALA A 357 8.64 -0.14 6.09
C ALA A 357 8.74 -1.12 4.91
N ASP A 358 9.29 -2.31 5.18
CA ASP A 358 9.24 -3.43 4.23
C ASP A 358 8.00 -4.30 4.44
N ASN A 359 7.35 -4.22 5.60
CA ASN A 359 6.08 -4.89 5.87
C ASN A 359 4.95 -3.87 5.89
N ILE A 360 3.99 -4.03 4.99
CA ILE A 360 2.83 -3.16 4.85
C ILE A 360 1.58 -4.00 5.09
N THR A 361 0.72 -3.54 6.01
CA THR A 361 -0.54 -4.20 6.34
C THR A 361 -1.73 -3.42 5.78
N LEU A 362 -2.55 -4.09 4.99
CA LEU A 362 -3.87 -3.65 4.54
C LEU A 362 -4.91 -4.16 5.52
N ASN A 363 -5.62 -3.24 6.18
CA ASN A 363 -6.67 -3.57 7.14
C ASN A 363 -8.04 -3.49 6.46
N TYR A 364 -8.72 -4.61 6.25
CA TYR A 364 -10.01 -4.64 5.61
C TYR A 364 -11.12 -4.36 6.64
N GLN A 365 -11.83 -3.24 6.44
CA GLN A 365 -12.96 -2.82 7.30
C GLN A 365 -14.29 -3.45 6.87
N GLY A 366 -14.29 -4.20 5.76
CA GLY A 366 -15.50 -4.74 5.14
C GLY A 366 -16.07 -3.82 4.06
N ALA A 367 -17.13 -4.28 3.39
CA ALA A 367 -17.80 -3.56 2.29
C ALA A 367 -16.87 -3.08 1.15
N GLY A 368 -15.73 -3.74 0.95
CA GLY A 368 -14.74 -3.36 -0.06
C GLY A 368 -13.92 -2.12 0.33
N ILE A 369 -13.86 -1.76 1.61
CA ILE A 369 -13.04 -0.68 2.15
C ILE A 369 -11.81 -1.28 2.83
N ALA A 370 -10.63 -0.79 2.46
CA ALA A 370 -9.37 -1.12 3.12
C ALA A 370 -8.66 0.15 3.57
N GLU A 371 -8.04 0.10 4.74
CA GLU A 371 -7.22 1.17 5.27
C GLU A 371 -5.77 0.73 5.34
N VAL A 372 -4.88 1.62 4.92
CA VAL A 372 -3.44 1.40 4.95
C VAL A 372 -2.76 2.60 5.58
N ALA A 373 -1.75 2.34 6.40
CA ALA A 373 -0.88 3.37 6.93
C ALA A 373 0.58 2.89 6.88
N VAL A 374 1.44 3.61 6.16
CA VAL A 374 2.85 3.27 5.95
C VAL A 374 3.69 4.52 6.20
N PRO A 375 4.74 4.46 7.03
CA PRO A 375 5.67 5.58 7.17
C PRO A 375 6.43 5.79 5.85
N ILE A 376 6.60 7.05 5.47
CA ILE A 376 7.41 7.45 4.32
C ILE A 376 8.48 8.46 4.75
N LEU A 377 9.63 8.39 4.10
CA LEU A 377 10.80 9.21 4.40
C LEU A 377 11.24 9.93 3.14
N GLU A 378 11.36 11.26 3.20
CA GLU A 378 11.97 12.09 2.15
C GLU A 378 13.48 11.84 2.12
N LEU A 379 13.99 11.68 0.90
CA LEU A 379 15.39 11.53 0.57
C LEU A 379 15.95 12.89 0.17
N GLY A 380 17.24 13.12 0.42
CA GLY A 380 17.92 14.30 -0.11
C GLY A 380 18.04 14.20 -1.62
N VAL A 381 17.64 15.29 -2.31
CA VAL A 381 17.76 15.44 -3.78
C VAL A 381 18.44 16.75 -4.11
#